data_AF-A0AB36TFN6-F1
#
_entry.id   AF-A0AB36TFN6-F1
#
_cell.length_a   1.000
_cell.length_b   1.000
_cell.length_c   1.000
_cell.angle_alpha   90.00
_cell.angle_beta   90.00
_cell.angle_gamma   90.00
#
_symmetry.space_group_name_H-M   'P 1'
#
loop_
_entity.id
_entity.type
_entity.pdbx_description
1 polymer ?
#
loop_
_entity_poly.entity_id
_entity_poly.type
_entity_poly.pdbx_seq_one_letter_code
_entity_poly.pdbx_strand_id
1 'polypeptide(L)'
;MATITLYAGKINQMPGLIKDVKKSVIDLKSELSALKKKTLNINRSVCNLDDVIISIQASSQTQDKKVTSLDTVCKETEEFISEVVRVDSEVAELINKRKENFYKEYYYLKPENEKSG
;
A
#
# COMPACT_ATOMS: atom_id res chain seq x y z
N MET A 1 3.70 -10.26 23.59
CA MET A 1 3.65 -9.13 22.64
C MET A 1 3.06 -9.67 21.35
N ALA A 2 1.96 -9.09 20.86
CA ALA A 2 1.32 -9.58 19.65
C ALA A 2 2.23 -9.35 18.44
N THR A 3 2.18 -10.24 17.44
CA THR A 3 3.14 -10.26 16.33
C THR A 3 3.02 -9.01 15.46
N ILE A 4 1.82 -8.41 15.35
CA ILE A 4 1.62 -7.15 14.61
C ILE A 4 2.41 -5.99 15.22
N THR A 5 2.68 -5.97 16.53
CA THR A 5 3.40 -4.88 17.18
C THR A 5 4.81 -4.70 16.60
N LEU A 6 5.44 -5.78 16.16
CA LEU A 6 6.79 -5.74 15.57
C LEU A 6 6.80 -5.16 14.14
N TYR A 7 5.72 -5.33 13.38
CA TYR A 7 5.65 -4.94 11.97
C TYR A 7 4.70 -3.78 11.66
N ALA A 8 3.94 -3.31 12.66
CA ALA A 8 2.95 -2.22 12.52
C ALA A 8 3.54 -0.98 11.86
N GLY A 9 4.79 -0.61 12.20
CA GLY A 9 5.46 0.54 11.59
C GLY A 9 5.59 0.44 10.07
N LYS A 10 5.95 -0.74 9.54
CA LYS A 10 6.08 -0.96 8.09
C LYS A 10 4.72 -1.05 7.42
N ILE A 11 3.80 -1.79 8.02
CA ILE A 11 2.44 -2.01 7.49
C ILE A 11 1.70 -0.66 7.36
N ASN A 12 1.78 0.19 8.38
CA ASN A 12 1.10 1.49 8.41
C ASN A 12 1.70 2.51 7.43
N GLN A 13 2.94 2.30 6.94
CA GLN A 13 3.58 3.19 5.97
C GLN A 13 3.18 2.88 4.52
N MET A 14 2.74 1.65 4.23
CA MET A 14 2.46 1.21 2.85
C MET A 14 1.45 2.11 2.11
N PRO A 15 0.30 2.51 2.70
CA PRO A 15 -0.67 3.35 1.99
C PRO A 15 -0.08 4.70 1.55
N GLY A 16 0.77 5.29 2.38
CA GLY A 16 1.46 6.54 2.05
C GLY A 16 2.41 6.37 0.85
N LEU A 17 3.24 5.33 0.87
CA LEU A 17 4.18 5.05 -0.21
C LEU A 17 3.48 4.77 -1.54
N ILE A 18 2.39 4.00 -1.52
CA ILE A 18 1.62 3.69 -2.75
C ILE A 18 0.98 4.98 -3.29
N LYS A 19 0.44 5.83 -2.41
CA LYS A 19 -0.12 7.13 -2.79
C LYS A 19 0.93 8.04 -3.41
N ASP A 20 2.15 8.06 -2.88
CA ASP A 20 3.26 8.85 -3.43
C ASP A 20 3.65 8.34 -4.83
N VAL A 21 3.78 7.02 -4.99
CA VAL A 21 4.05 6.41 -6.32
C VAL A 21 2.94 6.75 -7.31
N LYS A 22 1.66 6.67 -6.90
CA LYS A 22 0.52 7.05 -7.74
C LYS A 22 0.60 8.51 -8.17
N LYS A 23 0.95 9.41 -7.25
CA LYS A 23 1.14 10.83 -7.57
C LYS A 23 2.24 11.03 -8.60
N SER A 24 3.41 10.39 -8.43
CA SER A 24 4.49 10.48 -9.40
C SER A 24 4.10 9.98 -10.80
N VAL A 25 3.27 8.93 -10.89
CA VAL A 25 2.75 8.42 -12.18
C VAL A 25 1.82 9.45 -12.85
N ILE A 26 0.95 10.11 -12.07
CA ILE A 26 0.05 11.17 -12.57
C ILE A 26 0.84 12.40 -13.05
N ASP A 27 1.87 12.79 -12.29
CA ASP A 27 2.73 13.91 -12.64
C ASP A 27 3.48 13.60 -13.95
N LEU A 28 4.06 12.40 -14.09
CA LEU A 28 4.74 11.97 -15.31
C LEU A 28 3.80 11.91 -16.52
N LYS A 29 2.54 11.49 -16.34
CA LYS A 29 1.51 11.58 -17.41
C LYS A 29 1.28 13.03 -17.85
N SER A 30 1.23 13.96 -16.90
CA SER A 30 1.05 15.39 -17.19
C SER A 30 2.24 15.96 -17.97
N GLU A 31 3.47 15.56 -17.60
CA GLU A 31 4.68 15.90 -18.34
C GLU A 31 4.70 15.32 -19.75
N LEU A 32 4.27 14.06 -19.95
CA LEU A 32 4.13 13.46 -21.28
C LEU A 32 3.12 14.22 -22.15
N SER A 33 2.03 14.71 -21.57
CA SER A 33 1.05 15.55 -22.28
C SER A 33 1.67 16.89 -22.71
N ALA A 34 2.45 17.53 -21.84
CA ALA A 34 3.19 18.74 -22.19
C ALA A 34 4.25 18.49 -23.27
N LEU A 35 4.97 17.37 -23.19
CA LEU A 35 5.97 16.95 -24.17
C LEU A 35 5.31 16.67 -25.54
N LYS A 36 4.15 16.01 -25.56
CA LYS A 36 3.37 15.77 -26.79
C LYS A 36 3.03 17.09 -27.48
N LYS A 37 2.55 18.09 -26.74
CA LYS A 37 2.21 19.42 -27.28
C LYS A 37 3.44 20.11 -27.90
N LYS A 38 4.57 20.12 -27.20
CA LYS A 38 5.82 20.70 -27.72
C LYS A 38 6.29 19.97 -28.99
N THR A 39 6.25 18.63 -28.98
CA THR A 39 6.64 17.80 -30.13
C THR A 39 5.75 18.05 -31.34
N LEU A 40 4.43 18.15 -31.14
CA LEU A 40 3.47 18.49 -32.21
C LEU A 40 3.73 19.86 -32.84
N ASN A 41 4.19 20.84 -32.06
CA ASN A 41 4.53 22.15 -32.60
C ASN A 41 5.77 22.07 -33.50
N ILE A 42 6.79 21.30 -33.10
CA ILE A 42 8.00 21.10 -33.91
C ILE A 42 7.67 20.29 -35.18
N ASN A 43 6.85 19.24 -35.06
CA ASN A 43 6.43 18.39 -36.17
C ASN A 43 5.84 19.20 -37.34
N ARG A 44 5.04 20.21 -37.00
CA ARG A 44 4.36 21.08 -37.99
C ARG A 44 5.26 22.16 -38.60
N SER A 45 6.36 22.51 -37.95
CA SER A 45 7.15 23.71 -38.29
C SER A 45 8.58 23.43 -38.71
N VAL A 46 9.15 22.24 -38.41
CA VAL A 46 10.57 21.95 -38.62
C VAL A 46 10.82 20.61 -39.33
N CYS A 47 10.42 19.48 -38.74
CA CYS A 47 10.77 18.14 -39.23
C CYS A 47 9.71 17.09 -38.84
N ASN A 48 9.69 15.94 -39.52
CA ASN A 48 8.76 14.85 -39.19
C ASN A 48 9.19 14.14 -37.88
N LEU A 49 8.29 14.11 -36.90
CA LEU A 49 8.42 13.49 -35.58
C LEU A 49 7.26 12.54 -35.27
N ASP A 50 6.57 12.00 -36.27
CA ASP A 50 5.38 11.15 -36.07
C ASP A 50 5.67 9.92 -35.21
N ASP A 51 6.81 9.24 -35.41
CA ASP A 51 7.22 8.09 -34.60
C ASP A 51 7.42 8.45 -33.12
N VAL A 52 7.95 9.65 -32.86
CA VAL A 52 8.12 10.18 -31.49
C VAL A 52 6.75 10.47 -30.88
N ILE A 53 5.83 11.04 -31.64
CA ILE A 53 4.46 11.31 -31.19
C ILE A 53 3.71 10.01 -30.85
N ILE A 54 3.85 8.98 -31.69
CA ILE A 54 3.28 7.65 -31.45
C ILE A 54 3.86 7.05 -30.15
N SER A 55 5.17 7.15 -29.97
CA SER A 55 5.86 6.67 -28.76
C SER A 55 5.40 7.39 -27.49
N ILE A 56 5.25 8.72 -27.53
CA ILE A 56 4.72 9.52 -26.42
C ILE A 56 3.27 9.10 -26.10
N GLN A 57 2.45 8.83 -27.13
CA GLN A 57 1.08 8.39 -26.95
C GLN A 57 1.00 7.00 -26.30
N ALA A 58 1.82 6.04 -26.75
CA ALA A 58 1.91 4.72 -26.13
C ALA A 58 2.38 4.81 -24.67
N SER A 59 3.35 5.68 -24.38
CA SER A 59 3.82 5.94 -23.01
C SER A 59 2.71 6.53 -22.14
N SER A 60 1.95 7.52 -22.65
CA SER A 60 0.82 8.11 -21.93
C SER A 60 -0.26 7.06 -21.59
N GLN A 61 -0.61 6.20 -22.55
CA GLN A 61 -1.56 5.11 -22.33
C GLN A 61 -1.03 4.10 -21.30
N THR A 62 0.28 3.88 -21.26
CA THR A 62 0.90 3.03 -20.24
C THR A 62 0.77 3.64 -18.85
N GLN A 63 0.95 4.96 -18.71
CA GLN A 63 0.74 5.62 -17.42
C GLN A 63 -0.72 5.57 -16.98
N ASP A 64 -1.69 5.68 -17.89
CA ASP A 64 -3.11 5.50 -17.57
C ASP A 64 -3.40 4.13 -16.95
N LYS A 65 -2.88 3.07 -17.57
CA LYS A 65 -2.99 1.71 -17.04
C LYS A 65 -2.34 1.59 -15.65
N LYS A 66 -1.15 2.18 -15.47
CA LYS A 66 -0.45 2.18 -14.17
C LYS A 66 -1.25 2.89 -13.07
N VAL A 67 -1.91 4.03 -13.37
CA VAL A 67 -2.77 4.72 -12.41
C VAL A 67 -3.92 3.81 -11.97
N THR A 68 -4.61 3.16 -12.91
CA THR A 68 -5.70 2.24 -12.59
C THR A 68 -5.21 1.03 -11.77
N SER A 69 -4.07 0.44 -12.13
CA SER A 69 -3.50 -0.66 -11.33
C SER A 69 -3.12 -0.20 -9.92
N LEU A 70 -2.52 0.98 -9.76
CA LEU A 70 -2.19 1.53 -8.45
C LEU A 70 -3.43 1.83 -7.61
N ASP A 71 -4.54 2.24 -8.24
CA ASP A 71 -5.82 2.38 -7.54
C ASP A 71 -6.31 1.06 -6.95
N THR A 72 -6.17 -0.05 -7.69
CA THR A 72 -6.48 -1.38 -7.17
C THR A 72 -5.55 -1.76 -6.03
N VAL A 73 -4.23 -1.61 -6.22
CA VAL A 73 -3.24 -1.95 -5.18
C VAL A 73 -3.44 -1.13 -3.90
N CYS A 74 -3.81 0.15 -4.00
CA CYS A 74 -4.16 0.97 -2.83
C CYS A 74 -5.29 0.31 -2.01
N LYS A 75 -6.40 -0.06 -2.68
CA LYS A 75 -7.57 -0.66 -2.02
C LYS A 75 -7.25 -2.01 -1.40
N GLU A 76 -6.59 -2.88 -2.16
CA GLU A 76 -6.17 -4.21 -1.67
C GLU A 76 -5.22 -4.10 -0.48
N THR A 77 -4.35 -3.09 -0.46
CA THR A 77 -3.45 -2.84 0.67
C THR A 77 -4.22 -2.37 1.91
N GLU A 78 -5.18 -1.45 1.77
CA GLU A 78 -6.03 -1.00 2.88
C GLU A 78 -6.86 -2.14 3.49
N GLU A 79 -7.40 -3.01 2.63
CA GLU A 79 -8.12 -4.22 3.06
C GLU A 79 -7.19 -5.20 3.76
N PHE A 80 -6.03 -5.48 3.19
CA PHE A 80 -5.02 -6.36 3.80
C PHE A 80 -4.61 -5.87 5.19
N ILE A 81 -4.34 -4.57 5.35
CA ILE A 81 -3.98 -3.99 6.65
C ILE A 81 -5.11 -4.21 7.67
N SER A 82 -6.35 -3.97 7.26
CA SER A 82 -7.53 -4.14 8.12
C SER A 82 -7.66 -5.60 8.59
N GLU A 83 -7.49 -6.55 7.67
CA GLU A 83 -7.54 -7.98 7.98
C GLU A 83 -6.41 -8.42 8.91
N VAL A 84 -5.19 -7.92 8.70
CA VAL A 84 -4.05 -8.22 9.58
C VAL A 84 -4.30 -7.72 11.00
N VAL A 85 -4.83 -6.49 11.16
CA VAL A 85 -5.19 -5.92 12.46
C VAL A 85 -6.29 -6.76 13.14
N ARG A 86 -7.31 -7.16 12.39
CA ARG A 86 -8.41 -8.00 12.88
C ARG A 86 -7.90 -9.35 13.39
N VAL A 87 -7.15 -10.09 12.56
CA VAL A 87 -6.64 -11.42 12.91
C VAL A 87 -5.69 -11.36 14.10
N ASP A 88 -4.79 -10.37 14.17
CA ASP A 88 -3.88 -10.25 15.31
C ASP A 88 -4.64 -9.98 16.61
N SER A 89 -5.66 -9.13 16.57
CA SER A 89 -6.53 -8.84 17.72
C SER A 89 -7.29 -10.10 18.18
N GLU A 90 -7.92 -10.83 17.26
CA GLU A 90 -8.65 -12.07 17.56
C GLU A 90 -7.74 -13.14 18.18
N VAL A 91 -6.52 -13.30 17.65
CA VAL A 91 -5.55 -14.27 18.17
C VAL A 91 -5.05 -13.83 19.55
N ALA A 92 -4.79 -12.55 19.77
CA ALA A 92 -4.37 -12.02 21.07
C ALA A 92 -5.45 -12.24 22.15
N GLU A 93 -6.72 -11.96 21.83
CA GLU A 93 -7.86 -12.22 22.71
C GLU A 93 -8.00 -13.72 23.02
N LEU A 94 -7.90 -14.57 22.01
CA LEU A 94 -8.00 -16.03 22.17
C LEU A 94 -6.87 -16.57 23.07
N ILE A 95 -5.64 -16.08 22.90
CA ILE A 95 -4.50 -16.45 23.75
C ILE A 95 -4.75 -16.02 25.20
N ASN A 96 -5.19 -14.78 25.42
CA ASN A 96 -5.49 -14.28 26.76
C ASN A 96 -6.60 -15.09 27.44
N LYS A 97 -7.69 -15.37 26.71
CA LYS A 97 -8.79 -16.20 27.21
C LYS A 97 -8.32 -17.62 27.57
N ARG A 98 -7.49 -18.24 26.73
CA ARG A 98 -6.91 -19.57 27.02
C ARG A 98 -5.99 -19.53 28.24
N LYS A 99 -5.17 -18.47 28.38
CA LYS A 99 -4.30 -18.26 29.54
C LYS A 99 -5.12 -18.12 30.83
N GLU A 100 -6.17 -17.30 30.82
CA GLU A 100 -7.07 -17.11 31.97
C GLU A 100 -7.77 -18.41 32.37
N ASN A 101 -8.34 -19.14 31.40
CA ASN A 101 -8.97 -20.43 31.64
C ASN A 101 -7.99 -21.44 32.23
N PHE A 102 -6.76 -21.50 31.70
CA PHE A 102 -5.71 -22.39 32.21
C PHE A 102 -5.35 -22.06 33.67
N TYR A 103 -5.15 -20.78 34.01
CA TYR A 103 -4.84 -20.39 35.39
C TYR A 103 -6.02 -20.45 36.35
N LYS A 104 -7.27 -20.46 35.85
CA LYS A 104 -8.45 -20.73 36.67
C LYS A 104 -8.47 -22.17 37.17
N GLU A 105 -8.04 -23.12 36.34
CA GLU A 105 -7.96 -24.55 36.70
C GLU A 105 -6.67 -24.88 37.46
N TYR A 106 -5.54 -24.30 37.02
CA TYR A 106 -4.20 -24.57 37.55
C TYR A 106 -3.60 -23.33 38.21
N TYR A 107 -4.30 -22.76 39.20
CA TYR A 107 -3.90 -21.50 39.84
C TYR A 107 -2.48 -21.52 40.43
N TYR A 108 -2.03 -22.67 40.92
CA TYR A 108 -0.68 -22.82 41.47
C TYR A 108 0.44 -22.57 40.44
N LEU A 109 0.16 -22.80 39.13
CA LEU A 109 1.07 -22.52 38.02
C LEU A 109 1.06 -21.05 37.56
N LYS A 110 0.14 -20.22 38.08
CA LYS A 110 0.11 -18.79 37.73
C LYS A 110 1.42 -18.13 38.22
N PRO A 111 2.11 -17.33 37.39
CA PRO A 111 3.29 -16.59 37.84
C PRO A 111 2.98 -15.67 39.03
N GLU A 112 3.87 -15.58 40.01
CA GLU A 112 3.66 -14.77 41.23
C GLU A 112 3.41 -13.28 40.89
N ASN A 113 4.12 -12.74 39.91
CA ASN A 113 3.90 -11.39 39.39
C ASN A 113 2.53 -11.17 38.73
N GLU A 114 1.80 -12.23 38.39
CA GLU A 114 0.42 -12.17 37.89
C GLU A 114 -0.61 -12.61 38.96
N LYS A 115 -0.18 -13.16 40.10
CA LYS A 115 -1.06 -13.53 41.23
C LYS A 115 -1.40 -12.32 42.11
N SER A 116 -0.47 -11.37 42.22
CA SER A 116 -0.61 -10.15 43.01
C SER A 116 -0.97 -8.95 42.12
N GLY A 117 -2.17 -8.98 41.56
CA GLY A 117 -2.75 -7.90 40.75
C GLY A 117 -4.26 -7.87 40.90
#